data_AF-A0A972YTL4-F1
#
_entry.id   AF-A0A972YTL4-F1
#
_cell.length_a   1.000
_cell.length_b   1.000
_cell.length_c   1.000
_cell.angle_alpha   90.00
_cell.angle_beta   90.00
_cell.angle_gamma   90.00
#
_symmetry.space_group_name_H-M   'P 1'
#
loop_
_entity.id
_entity.type
_entity.pdbx_description
1 polymer ?
#
loop_
_entity_poly.entity_id
_entity_poly.type
_entity_poly.pdbx_seq_one_letter_code
_entity_poly.pdbx_strand_id
1 'polypeptide(L)' 'MEFSTPKAIHQIKSSHHKTMLVDGQKCCPLIAMTIALNYHKLDITETASCMTIKGVVPVVRNEKYQLK' A
#
# COMPACT_ATOMS: atom_id res chain seq x y z
N MET A 1 -4.90 10.38 -3.38
CA MET A 1 -4.03 11.27 -2.57
C MET A 1 -2.70 10.56 -2.31
N GLU A 2 -1.57 11.25 -2.48
CA GLU A 2 -0.25 10.67 -2.19
C GLU A 2 0.05 10.63 -0.70
N PHE A 3 0.39 9.44 -0.18
CA PHE A 3 0.77 9.20 1.19
C PHE A 3 2.17 8.61 1.26
N SER A 4 2.91 8.94 2.32
CA SER A 4 4.11 8.19 2.70
C SER A 4 3.72 6.81 3.22
N THR A 5 4.63 5.84 3.13
CA THR A 5 4.39 4.44 3.56
C THR A 5 3.71 4.31 4.93
N PRO A 6 4.16 5.01 6.00
CA PRO A 6 3.53 4.86 7.31
C PRO A 6 2.10 5.42 7.35
N LYS A 7 1.86 6.55 6.67
CA LYS A 7 0.52 7.16 6.57
C LYS A 7 -0.42 6.29 5.75
N ALA A 8 0.09 5.70 4.66
CA ALA A 8 -0.65 4.76 3.82
C ALA A 8 -1.07 3.52 4.61
N ILE A 9 -0.16 2.92 5.38
CA ILE A 9 -0.47 1.76 6.25
C ILE A 9 -1.51 2.14 7.31
N HIS A 10 -1.40 3.33 7.90
CA HIS A 10 -2.39 3.80 8.87
C HIS A 10 -3.78 3.92 8.25
N GLN A 11 -3.88 4.51 7.06
CA GLN A 11 -5.11 4.61 6.27
C GLN A 11 -5.71 3.23 5.95
N ILE A 12 -4.87 2.30 5.49
CA ILE A 12 -5.28 0.93 5.17
C ILE A 12 -5.85 0.24 6.43
N LYS A 13 -5.19 0.44 7.58
CA LYS A 13 -5.63 -0.12 8.86
C LYS A 13 -6.93 0.51 9.38
N SER A 14 -7.11 1.82 9.18
CA SER A 14 -8.30 2.54 9.62
C SER A 14 -9.51 2.30 8.72
N SER A 15 -9.32 1.81 7.50
CA SER A 15 -10.43 1.55 6.60
C SER A 15 -11.34 0.44 7.13
N HIS A 16 -12.64 0.57 6.91
CA HIS A 16 -13.62 -0.47 7.22
C HIS A 16 -13.81 -1.46 6.04
N HIS A 17 -13.07 -1.29 4.95
CA HIS A 17 -13.20 -2.11 3.75
C HIS A 17 -12.51 -3.47 3.92
N LYS A 18 -13.28 -4.55 3.76
CA LYS A 18 -12.76 -5.93 3.80
C LYS A 18 -11.89 -6.29 2.59
N THR A 19 -12.06 -5.58 1.48
CA THR A 19 -11.32 -5.80 0.23
C THR A 19 -10.84 -4.48 -0.35
N MET A 20 -9.62 -4.49 -0.87
CA MET A 20 -8.93 -3.34 -1.45
C MET A 20 -8.45 -3.69 -2.85
N LEU A 21 -8.34 -2.70 -3.72
CA LEU A 21 -7.79 -2.85 -5.06
C LEU A 21 -6.35 -2.33 -5.07
N VAL A 22 -5.37 -3.22 -5.12
CA VAL A 22 -3.95 -2.86 -5.22
C VAL A 22 -3.47 -3.16 -6.63
N ASP A 23 -3.03 -2.14 -7.36
CA ASP A 23 -2.58 -2.26 -8.76
C ASP A 23 -3.56 -3.04 -9.67
N GLY A 24 -4.88 -2.87 -9.42
CA GLY A 24 -5.96 -3.53 -10.17
C GLY A 24 -6.36 -4.93 -9.66
N GLN A 25 -5.67 -5.48 -8.67
CA GLN A 25 -6.00 -6.77 -8.06
C GLN A 25 -6.74 -6.60 -6.73
N LYS A 26 -7.75 -7.43 -6.49
CA LYS A 26 -8.47 -7.47 -5.21
C LYS A 26 -7.62 -8.19 -4.16
N CYS A 27 -7.24 -7.47 -3.11
CA CYS A 27 -6.43 -7.97 -2.02
C CYS A 27 -7.12 -7.72 -0.67
N CYS A 28 -6.76 -8.50 0.35
CA CYS A 28 -7.13 -8.19 1.72
C CYS A 28 -6.25 -7.05 2.27
N PRO A 29 -6.67 -6.36 3.35
CA PRO A 29 -5.91 -5.25 3.93
C PRO A 29 -4.47 -5.63 4.31
N LEU A 30 -4.25 -6.86 4.78
CA LEU A 30 -2.92 -7.32 5.18
C LEU A 30 -1.96 -7.42 3.98
N ILE A 31 -2.42 -7.94 2.85
CA ILE A 31 -1.63 -7.97 1.61
C ILE A 31 -1.37 -6.55 1.12
N ALA A 32 -2.38 -5.66 1.21
CA ALA A 32 -2.21 -4.26 0.83
C ALA A 32 -1.14 -3.54 1.67
N MET A 33 -1.06 -3.81 2.99
CA MET A 33 0.01 -3.29 3.84
C MET A 33 1.39 -3.83 3.42
N THR A 34 1.49 -5.12 3.09
CA THR A 34 2.75 -5.71 2.61
C THR A 34 3.21 -5.07 1.31
N ILE A 35 2.28 -4.81 0.38
CA ILE A 35 2.61 -4.12 -0.88
C ILE A 35 3.02 -2.68 -0.60
N ALA A 36 2.35 -1.98 0.32
CA ALA A 36 2.71 -0.63 0.72
C ALA A 36 4.17 -0.51 1.16
N LEU A 37 4.71 -1.50 1.88
CA LEU A 37 6.11 -1.51 2.33
C LEU A 37 7.14 -1.52 1.19
N ASN A 38 6.75 -1.92 -0.01
CA ASN A 38 7.62 -1.88 -1.19
C ASN A 38 7.71 -0.49 -1.83
N TYR A 39 6.97 0.50 -1.35
CA TYR A 39 6.94 1.85 -1.90
C TYR A 39 7.16 2.90 -0.82
N HIS A 40 7.97 3.93 -1.12
CA HIS A 40 8.16 5.11 -0.27
C HIS A 40 6.91 6.02 -0.28
N LYS A 41 6.21 6.04 -1.41
CA LYS A 41 4.97 6.79 -1.62
C LYS A 41 3.94 5.94 -2.34
N LEU A 42 2.70 6.05 -1.89
CA LEU A 42 1.54 5.35 -2.44
C LEU A 42 0.43 6.36 -2.71
N ASP A 43 -0.28 6.18 -3.80
CA ASP A 43 -1.51 6.91 -4.06
C ASP A 43 -2.68 6.05 -3.56
N ILE A 44 -3.43 6.61 -2.61
CA ILE A 44 -4.62 5.98 -2.07
C ILE A 44 -5.83 6.81 -2.50
N THR A 45 -6.79 6.13 -3.11
CA THR A 45 -8.08 6.69 -3.47
C THR A 45 -9.18 5.86 -2.83
N GLU A 46 -9.88 6.45 -1.88
CA GLU A 46 -11.03 5.83 -1.23
C GLU A 46 -12.32 6.25 -1.93
N THR A 47 -13.11 5.27 -2.35
CA THR A 47 -14.46 5.48 -2.90
C THR A 47 -15.47 4.80 -1.98
N ALA A 48 -16.74 5.19 -2.07
CA ALA A 48 -17.80 4.69 -1.18
C ALA A 48 -17.90 3.14 -1.12
N SER A 49 -17.45 2.44 -2.17
CA SER A 49 -17.50 0.98 -2.25
C SER A 49 -16.14 0.29 -2.08
N CYS A 50 -15.02 0.96 -2.38
CA CYS A 50 -13.71 0.32 -2.39
C CYS A 50 -12.55 1.31 -2.21
N MET A 51 -11.48 0.82 -1.57
CA MET A 51 -10.21 1.52 -1.44
C MET A 51 -9.23 1.03 -2.52
N THR A 52 -8.73 1.94 -3.34
CA THR A 52 -7.75 1.67 -4.39
C THR A 52 -6.38 2.21 -3.99
N ILE A 53 -5.34 1.41 -4.18
CA ILE A 53 -3.97 1.68 -3.76
C ILE A 53 -3.06 1.46 -4.97
N LYS A 54 -2.19 2.43 -5.26
CA LYS A 54 -1.18 2.35 -6.32
C LYS A 54 0.19 2.76 -5.79
N GLY A 55 1.22 2.02 -6.14
CA GLY A 55 2.60 2.41 -5.84
C GLY A 55 3.04 3.59 -6.71
N VAL A 56 3.63 4.63 -6.10
CA VAL A 56 4.15 5.81 -6.83
C VAL A 56 5.66 5.80 -6.88
N VAL A 57 6.32 5.63 -5.73
CA VAL A 57 7.79 5.62 -5.64
C VAL A 57 8.24 4.31 -5.02
N PRO A 58 8.87 3.39 -5.77
CA PRO A 58 9.34 2.12 -5.24
C PRO A 58 10.52 2.30 -4.28
N VAL A 59 10.61 1.43 -3.28
CA VAL A 59 11.78 1.32 -2.39
C VAL A 59 12.88 0.57 -3.15
N VAL A 60 14.01 1.23 -3.37
CA VAL A 60 15.20 0.57 -3.93
C VAL A 60 15.83 -0.31 -2.85
N ARG A 61 15.61 -1.61 -2.95
CA ARG A 61 16.25 -2.56 -2.04
C ARG A 61 17.73 -2.66 -2.38
N ASN A 62 18.58 -2.26 -1.45
CA ASN A 62 20.02 -2.42 -1.61
C ASN A 62 20.42 -3.82 -1.13
N GLU A 63 20.59 -4.75 -2.08
CA GLU A 63 20.90 -6.17 -1.83
C GLU A 63 22.19 -6.35 -1.00
N LYS A 64 23.07 -5.34 -1.00
CA LYS A 64 24.31 -5.31 -0.21
C LYS A 64 24.11 -5.52 1.30
N TYR A 65 22.92 -5.19 1.83
CA TYR A 65 22.61 -5.28 3.27
C TYR A 65 21.59 -6.36 3.62
N GLN A 66 21.18 -7.20 2.65
CA GLN A 66 20.34 -8.35 2.97
C GLN A 66 21.23 -9.44 3.58
N LEU A 67 21.05 -9.69 4.88
CA LEU A 67 21.63 -10.86 5.54
C LEU A 67 21.03 -12.11 4.87
N LYS A 68 21.90 -12.92 4.27
CA LYS A 68 21.54 -14.22 3.69
C LYS A 68 21.03 -15.20 4.74
#